data_AF-A0AAF1A052-F1
#
_entry.id   AF-A0AAF1A052-F1
#
_cell.length_a   1.000
_cell.length_b   1.000
_cell.length_c   1.000
_cell.angle_alpha   90.00
_cell.angle_beta   90.00
_cell.angle_gamma   90.00
#
_symmetry.space_group_name_H-M   'P 1'
#
loop_
_entity.id
_entity.type
_entity.pdbx_description
1 polymer ?
#
loop_
_entity_poly.entity_id
_entity_poly.type
_entity_poly.pdbx_seq_one_letter_code
_entity_poly.pdbx_strand_id
1 'polypeptide(L)' 'MVDGLQEMIIDEAHSSRYSIHPGSIKMYRDLREVYWWNGVKKGIAEFVVKCPNCQQVKVEHQRPSGLAQNIELPEWK' A
#
# COMPACT_ATOMS: atom_id res chain seq x y z
N MET A 1 -29.37 -0.34 -1.26
CA MET A 1 -27.96 -0.44 -0.82
C MET A 1 -27.14 -0.23 -2.07
N VAL A 2 -26.33 0.83 -2.14
CA VAL A 2 -25.57 1.15 -3.37
C VAL A 2 -24.30 0.32 -3.34
N ASP A 3 -24.45 -0.96 -3.67
CA ASP A 3 -23.32 -1.89 -3.76
C ASP A 3 -22.43 -1.45 -4.94
N GLY A 4 -21.13 -1.26 -4.69
CA GLY A 4 -20.13 -0.89 -5.72
C GLY A 4 -19.71 0.59 -5.78
N LEU A 5 -20.39 1.53 -5.11
CA LEU A 5 -19.98 2.95 -5.14
C LEU A 5 -18.58 3.18 -4.56
N GLN A 6 -18.26 2.49 -3.47
CA GLN A 6 -16.94 2.57 -2.83
C GLN A 6 -15.84 2.09 -3.79
N GLU A 7 -16.11 1.05 -4.56
CA GLU A 7 -15.18 0.46 -5.50
C GLU A 7 -14.92 1.38 -6.68
N MET A 8 -15.97 2.04 -7.21
CA MET A 8 -15.84 3.07 -8.25
C MET A 8 -15.03 4.28 -7.79
N ILE A 9 -15.22 4.74 -6.55
CA ILE A 9 -14.45 5.87 -6.00
C ILE A 9 -12.97 5.50 -5.87
N ILE A 10 -12.68 4.29 -5.37
CA ILE A 10 -11.30 3.81 -5.23
C ILE A 10 -10.66 3.64 -6.62
N ASP A 11 -11.39 3.08 -7.60
CA ASP A 11 -10.90 2.91 -8.97
C ASP A 11 -10.62 4.25 -9.64
N GLU A 12 -11.53 5.23 -9.59
CA GLU A 12 -11.30 6.56 -10.15
C GLU A 12 -10.06 7.21 -9.51
N ALA A 13 -9.94 7.16 -8.18
CA ALA A 13 -8.80 7.74 -7.47
C ALA A 13 -7.45 7.06 -7.79
N HIS A 14 -7.46 5.81 -8.28
CA HIS A 14 -6.25 5.06 -8.60
C HIS A 14 -5.89 5.05 -10.09
N SER A 15 -6.92 4.88 -10.94
CA SER A 15 -6.83 4.52 -12.35
C SER A 15 -7.13 5.69 -13.29
N SER A 16 -7.59 6.83 -12.76
CA SER A 16 -7.77 8.05 -13.55
C SER A 16 -6.49 8.42 -14.29
N ARG A 17 -6.59 8.98 -15.50
CA ARG A 17 -5.44 9.41 -16.30
C ARG A 17 -4.56 10.43 -15.57
N TYR A 18 -5.12 11.12 -14.57
CA TYR A 18 -4.42 12.10 -13.74
C TYR A 18 -3.84 11.50 -12.45
N SER A 19 -4.32 10.33 -12.04
CA SER A 19 -3.81 9.57 -10.92
C SER A 19 -2.65 8.71 -11.39
N ILE A 20 -1.43 9.18 -11.16
CA ILE A 20 -0.17 8.47 -11.48
C ILE A 20 -0.02 7.26 -10.54
N HIS A 21 -0.95 6.31 -10.57
CA HIS A 21 -1.07 5.13 -9.72
C HIS A 21 -0.58 5.37 -8.27
N PRO A 22 -1.26 6.28 -7.54
CA PRO A 22 -0.84 6.64 -6.20
C PRO A 22 -0.82 5.42 -5.27
N GLY A 23 0.13 5.39 -4.34
CA GLY A 23 0.18 4.36 -3.30
C GLY A 23 -0.94 4.52 -2.28
N SER A 24 -1.18 3.46 -1.49
CA SER A 24 -2.26 3.38 -0.51
C SER A 24 -2.29 4.53 0.51
N ILE A 25 -1.13 5.01 0.95
CA ILE A 25 -1.03 6.13 1.90
C ILE A 25 -1.54 7.44 1.28
N LYS A 26 -1.13 7.74 0.04
CA LYS A 26 -1.56 8.95 -0.66
C LYS A 26 -3.06 8.87 -0.92
N MET A 27 -3.53 7.76 -1.50
CA MET A 27 -4.96 7.55 -1.75
C MET A 27 -5.81 7.72 -0.49
N TYR A 28 -5.37 7.17 0.66
CA TYR A 28 -6.11 7.34 1.91
C TYR A 28 -6.16 8.80 2.37
N ARG A 29 -5.07 9.56 2.20
CA ARG A 29 -5.03 10.99 2.55
C ARG A 29 -5.94 11.81 1.66
N ASP A 30 -5.96 11.54 0.36
CA ASP A 30 -6.77 12.30 -0.60
C ASP A 30 -8.27 11.95 -0.42
N LEU A 31 -8.61 10.67 -0.31
CA LEU A 31 -10.00 10.22 -0.22
C LEU A 31 -10.69 10.57 1.09
N ARG A 32 -9.96 10.55 2.22
CA ARG A 32 -10.56 10.82 3.55
C ARG A 32 -11.03 12.28 3.74
N GLU A 33 -10.61 13.19 2.86
CA GLU A 33 -11.01 14.60 2.92
C GLU A 33 -12.44 14.81 2.39
N VAL A 34 -12.86 13.96 1.45
CA VAL A 34 -14.13 14.12 0.73
C VAL A 34 -15.11 12.98 1.04
N TYR A 35 -14.59 11.78 1.32
CA TYR A 35 -15.41 10.59 1.52
C TYR A 35 -15.13 9.88 2.84
N TRP A 36 -16.18 9.25 3.38
CA TRP A 36 -16.09 8.47 4.60
C TRP A 36 -17.00 7.24 4.54
N TRP A 37 -16.44 6.08 4.89
CA TRP A 37 -17.17 4.83 5.17
C TRP A 37 -16.32 3.93 6.07
N ASN A 38 -16.93 2.88 6.63
CA ASN A 38 -16.17 1.91 7.43
C ASN A 38 -15.20 1.13 6.53
N GLY A 39 -13.92 1.07 6.92
CA GLY A 39 -12.93 0.28 6.19
C GLY A 39 -12.30 0.96 4.96
N VAL A 40 -12.42 2.28 4.76
CA VAL A 40 -11.76 3.02 3.65
C VAL A 40 -10.29 2.61 3.48
N LYS A 41 -9.50 2.64 4.58
CA LYS A 41 -8.08 2.25 4.55
C LYS A 41 -7.87 0.83 4.02
N LYS A 42 -8.70 -0.12 4.48
CA LYS A 42 -8.59 -1.53 4.12
C LYS A 42 -8.92 -1.73 2.64
N GLY A 43 -10.02 -1.14 2.16
CA GLY A 43 -10.42 -1.21 0.75
C GLY A 43 -9.34 -0.63 -0.18
N ILE A 44 -8.76 0.52 0.17
CA ILE A 44 -7.66 1.13 -0.59
C ILE A 44 -6.43 0.21 -0.61
N ALA A 45 -6.03 -0.35 0.53
CA ALA A 45 -4.87 -1.23 0.60
C ALA A 45 -5.07 -2.49 -0.26
N GLU A 46 -6.23 -3.13 -0.16
CA GLU A 46 -6.58 -4.31 -0.96
C GLU A 46 -6.62 -4.01 -2.46
N PHE A 47 -7.13 -2.84 -2.85
CA PHE A 47 -7.19 -2.42 -4.25
C PHE A 47 -5.79 -2.17 -4.83
N VAL A 48 -4.96 -1.40 -4.13
CA VAL A 48 -3.59 -1.07 -4.59
C VAL A 48 -2.71 -2.31 -4.66
N VAL A 49 -2.87 -3.25 -3.72
CA VAL A 49 -2.14 -4.53 -3.74
C VAL A 49 -2.48 -5.36 -4.97
N LYS A 50 -3.72 -5.29 -5.49
CA LYS A 50 -4.14 -6.02 -6.69
C LYS A 50 -3.74 -5.35 -8.00
N CYS A 51 -3.23 -4.11 -7.98
CA CYS A 51 -2.85 -3.37 -9.18
C CYS A 51 -1.54 -3.90 -9.79
N PRO A 52 -1.54 -4.46 -11.03
CA PRO A 52 -0.34 -5.01 -11.65
C PRO A 52 0.76 -3.99 -11.89
N ASN A 53 0.39 -2.74 -12.22
CA ASN A 53 1.36 -1.65 -12.40
C ASN A 53 2.06 -1.37 -11.08
N CYS A 54 1.29 -1.20 -10.00
CA CYS A 54 1.84 -0.95 -8.66
C CYS A 54 2.74 -2.08 -8.17
N GLN A 55 2.38 -3.34 -8.40
CA GLN A 55 3.22 -4.49 -8.05
C GLN A 55 4.57 -4.48 -8.77
N GLN A 56 4.59 -4.08 -10.05
CA GLN A 56 5.82 -4.06 -10.85
C GLN A 56 6.72 -2.86 -10.53
N VAL A 57 6.15 -1.66 -10.36
CA VAL A 57 6.94 -0.45 -10.12
C VAL A 57 7.26 -0.20 -8.64
N LYS A 58 6.48 -0.71 -7.70
CA LYS A 58 6.76 -0.58 -6.26
C LYS A 58 7.43 -1.85 -5.77
N VAL A 59 8.74 -1.95 -6.02
CA VAL A 59 9.55 -3.01 -5.44
C VAL A 59 9.59 -2.87 -3.91
N GLU A 60 9.68 -3.98 -3.21
CA GLU A 60 9.92 -3.98 -1.78
C GLU A 60 11.31 -3.38 -1.50
N HIS A 61 11.33 -2.20 -0.87
CA HIS A 61 12.57 -1.54 -0.45
C HIS A 61 13.05 -2.01 0.93
N GLN A 62 12.39 -3.01 1.53
CA GLN A 62 12.87 -3.59 2.77
C GLN A 62 14.20 -4.29 2.50
N ARG A 63 15.21 -3.96 3.31
CA ARG A 63 16.44 -4.74 3.29
C ARG A 63 16.09 -6.14 3.75
N PRO A 64 16.52 -7.20 3.04
CA PRO A 64 16.41 -8.54 3.60
C PRO A 64 17.12 -8.53 4.95
N SER A 65 16.48 -9.09 5.98
CA SER A 65 17.16 -9.37 7.24
C SER A 65 18.32 -10.30 6.91
N GLY A 66 19.52 -9.74 6.83
CA GLY A 66 20.72 -10.50 6.47
C GLY A 66 20.92 -11.69 7.40
N LEU A 67 21.80 -12.60 7.00
CA LEU A 67 22.17 -13.72 7.86
C LEU A 67 22.78 -13.17 9.16
N ALA A 68 22.25 -13.58 10.31
CA ALA A 68 22.88 -13.27 11.59
C ALA A 68 24.27 -13.91 11.61
N GLN A 69 25.32 -13.08 11.70
CA GLN A 69 26.67 -13.58 11.86
C GLN A 69 26.84 -14.11 13.29
N ASN A 70 27.36 -15.33 13.42
CA ASN A 70 27.73 -15.89 14.70
C ASN A 70 28.97 -15.15 15.21
N ILE A 71 28.79 -14.28 16.21
CA ILE A 71 29.90 -13.60 16.87
C ILE A 71 30.45 -14.60 17.90
N GLU A 72 31.69 -15.06 17.70
CA GLU A 72 32.37 -15.90 18.68
C GLU A 72 32.48 -15.14 20.01
N LEU A 73 32.04 -15.76 21.09
CA LEU A 73 32.13 -15.18 22.44
C LEU A 73 33.63 -15.06 22.80
N PRO A 74 34.12 -13.85 23.14
CA PRO A 74 35.52 -13.71 23.53
C PRO A 74 35.77 -14.48 24.83
N GLU A 75 36.85 -15.26 24.87
CA GLU A 75 37.36 -15.80 26.12
C GLU A 75 37.92 -14.65 26.97
N TRP A 76 37.30 -14.41 28.11
CA TRP A 76 37.81 -13.47 29.10
C TRP A 76 39.04 -14.11 29.76
N LYS A 77 40.18 -13.41 29.74
CA LYS A 77 41.38 -13.78 30.50
C LYS A 77 41.29 -13.30 31.94
#